data_AF-A0A968C294-F1
#
_entry.id   AF-A0A968C294-F1
#
_cell.length_a   1.000
_cell.length_b   1.000
_cell.length_c   1.000
_cell.angle_alpha   90.00
_cell.angle_beta   90.00
_cell.angle_gamma   90.00
#
_symmetry.space_group_name_H-M   'P 1'
#
loop_
_entity.id
_entity.type
_entity.pdbx_description
1 polymer ?
#
loop_
_entity_poly.entity_id
_entity_poly.type
_entity_poly.pdbx_seq_one_letter_code
_entity_poly.pdbx_strand_id
1 'polypeptide(L)'
;WNRLPGDVPPPVRRLLRRCLEKDAEHRMHHAADVRIEIEHAFDEPEETPAQPVSRLTGRGFGAALVATLLVGLAIGYVARALRSSDPPQSVGRMVSSIAAPPGVRLAVEQPPLALSPNGEELAFIGNDAEGMSHV
;
A
#
# COMPACT_ATOMS: atom_id res chain seq x y z
N TRP A 1 -7.92 18.77 51.57
CA TRP A 1 -8.76 17.80 50.83
C TRP A 1 -9.94 17.24 51.63
N ASN A 2 -9.92 17.25 52.97
CA ASN A 2 -11.02 16.77 53.83
C ASN A 2 -12.28 17.68 53.88
N ARG A 3 -12.32 18.76 53.08
CA ARG A 3 -13.47 19.67 52.98
C ARG A 3 -14.45 19.27 51.86
N LEU A 4 -14.07 18.35 50.99
CA LEU A 4 -14.97 17.87 49.94
C LEU A 4 -15.95 16.86 50.56
N PRO A 5 -17.25 16.99 50.28
CA PRO A 5 -18.27 16.02 50.66
C PRO A 5 -17.96 14.59 50.19
N GLY A 6 -18.43 13.60 50.98
CA GLY A 6 -18.18 12.17 50.79
C GLY A 6 -18.76 11.57 49.51
N ASP A 7 -19.80 12.21 48.99
CA ASP A 7 -20.58 11.89 47.78
C ASP A 7 -19.95 12.40 46.47
N VAL A 8 -18.89 13.22 46.53
CA VAL A 8 -18.18 13.64 45.32
C VAL A 8 -17.46 12.45 44.67
N PRO A 9 -17.72 12.13 43.39
CA PRO A 9 -17.10 11.00 42.71
C PRO A 9 -15.56 11.06 42.74
N PRO A 10 -14.87 9.90 42.91
CA PRO A 10 -13.41 9.86 42.92
C PRO A 10 -12.70 10.51 41.72
N PRO A 11 -13.20 10.39 40.46
CA PRO A 11 -12.60 11.08 39.32
C PRO A 11 -12.65 12.61 39.46
N VAL A 12 -13.78 13.16 39.91
CA VAL A 12 -13.94 14.60 40.15
C VAL A 12 -12.99 15.09 41.25
N ARG A 13 -12.76 14.31 42.31
CA ARG A 13 -11.77 14.64 43.35
C ARG A 13 -10.34 14.69 42.79
N ARG A 14 -9.99 13.80 41.86
CA ARG A 14 -8.67 13.80 41.20
C ARG A 14 -8.51 15.02 40.29
N LEU A 15 -9.54 15.36 39.53
CA LEU A 15 -9.56 16.54 38.67
C LEU A 15 -9.34 17.82 39.49
N LEU A 16 -10.12 18.00 40.57
CA LEU A 16 -9.96 19.15 41.47
C LEU A 16 -8.54 19.26 42.03
N ARG A 17 -7.87 18.13 42.32
CA ARG A 17 -6.47 18.12 42.78
C ARG A 17 -5.50 18.69 41.75
N ARG A 18 -5.65 18.31 40.48
CA ARG A 18 -4.82 18.84 39.40
C ARG A 18 -5.16 20.30 39.07
N CYS A 19 -6.43 20.69 39.18
CA CYS A 19 -6.86 22.07 38.96
C CYS A 19 -6.44 23.02 40.08
N LEU A 20 -6.22 22.51 41.30
CA LEU A 20 -5.79 23.28 42.47
C LEU A 20 -4.33 23.00 42.85
N GLU A 21 -3.54 22.45 41.92
CA GLU A 21 -2.10 22.29 42.11
C GLU A 21 -1.47 23.68 42.30
N LYS A 22 -0.58 23.80 43.29
CA LYS A 22 -0.03 25.10 43.69
C LYS A 22 0.96 25.62 42.64
N ASP A 23 1.70 24.70 42.05
CA ASP A 23 2.60 24.99 40.95
C ASP A 23 1.80 25.20 39.67
N ALA A 24 1.98 26.37 39.05
CA ALA A 24 1.27 26.73 37.84
C ALA A 24 1.63 25.80 36.68
N GLU A 25 2.87 25.34 36.55
CA GLU A 25 3.31 24.49 35.43
C GLU A 25 2.68 23.08 35.47
N HIS A 26 2.32 22.62 36.67
CA HIS A 26 1.74 21.31 36.91
C HIS A 26 0.21 21.34 37.04
N ARG A 27 -0.40 22.53 36.97
CA ARG A 27 -1.85 22.72 37.11
C ARG A 27 -2.57 22.51 35.78
N MET A 28 -3.78 21.97 35.84
CA MET A 28 -4.63 21.87 34.64
C MET A 28 -4.99 23.28 34.11
N HIS A 29 -4.59 23.59 32.87
CA HIS A 29 -4.71 24.94 32.30
C HIS A 29 -5.97 25.16 31.46
N HIS A 30 -6.48 24.12 30.80
CA HIS A 30 -7.53 24.25 29.79
C HIS A 30 -8.91 23.92 30.37
N ALA A 31 -9.81 24.91 30.38
CA ALA A 31 -11.18 24.72 30.84
C ALA A 31 -11.99 23.74 29.96
N ALA A 32 -11.64 23.61 28.67
CA ALA A 32 -12.24 22.63 27.78
C ALA A 32 -11.95 21.19 28.23
N ASP A 33 -10.69 20.90 28.57
CA ASP A 33 -10.28 19.57 29.04
C ASP A 33 -10.92 19.22 30.38
N VAL A 34 -11.02 20.20 31.30
CA VAL A 34 -11.71 20.06 32.58
C VAL A 34 -13.18 19.70 32.37
N ARG A 35 -13.86 20.38 31.43
CA ARG A 35 -15.27 20.10 31.14
C ARG A 35 -15.46 18.67 30.62
N ILE A 36 -14.63 18.25 29.67
CA ILE A 36 -14.69 16.90 29.10
C ILE A 36 -14.49 15.85 30.20
N GLU A 37 -13.49 16.03 31.08
CA GLU A 37 -13.23 15.10 32.18
C GLU A 37 -14.41 15.03 33.18
N ILE A 38 -15.11 16.15 33.41
CA ILE A 38 -16.32 16.18 34.25
C ILE A 38 -17.45 15.37 33.60
N GLU A 39 -17.69 15.55 32.29
CA GLU A 39 -18.70 14.80 31.55
C GLU A 39 -18.42 13.28 31.67
N HIS A 40 -17.17 12.85 31.45
CA HIS A 40 -16.76 11.45 31.60
C HIS A 40 -16.90 10.92 33.05
N ALA A 41 -16.61 11.75 34.05
CA ALA A 41 -16.67 11.36 35.45
C ALA A 41 -18.09 10.99 35.95
N PHE A 42 -19.13 11.43 35.24
CA PHE A 42 -20.52 11.10 35.54
C PHE A 42 -21.07 9.94 34.69
N ASP A 43 -20.45 9.65 33.54
CA ASP A 43 -20.89 8.61 32.62
C ASP A 43 -20.27 7.23 32.91
N GLU A 44 -19.13 7.17 33.61
CA GLU A 44 -18.47 5.90 33.96
C GLU A 44 -18.76 5.45 35.42
N PRO A 45 -19.46 4.32 35.63
CA PRO A 45 -19.53 3.69 36.95
C PRO A 45 -18.16 3.11 37.33
N GLU A 46 -17.82 3.20 38.62
CA GLU A 46 -16.51 2.89 39.19
C GLU A 46 -15.81 1.67 38.55
N GLU A 47 -14.68 1.91 37.88
CA GLU A 47 -13.70 0.86 37.65
C GLU A 47 -13.22 0.35 39.02
N THR A 48 -13.72 -0.82 39.39
CA THR A 48 -13.18 -1.67 40.45
C THR A 48 -11.65 -1.67 40.33
N PRO A 49 -10.88 -1.47 41.42
CA PRO A 49 -9.44 -1.29 41.32
C PRO A 49 -8.84 -2.44 40.53
N ALA A 50 -8.38 -2.13 39.32
CA ALA A 50 -7.70 -3.09 38.47
C ALA A 50 -6.51 -3.60 39.27
N GLN A 51 -6.47 -4.93 39.44
CA GLN A 51 -5.32 -5.59 40.04
C GLN A 51 -4.05 -5.12 39.34
N PRO A 52 -2.91 -5.01 40.05
CA PRO A 52 -1.67 -4.55 39.44
C PRO A 52 -1.37 -5.44 38.24
N VAL A 53 -1.56 -4.91 37.03
CA VAL A 53 -1.07 -5.53 35.82
C VAL A 53 0.44 -5.67 36.03
N SER A 54 0.88 -6.91 36.16
CA SER A 54 2.29 -7.28 36.19
C SER A 54 2.96 -6.45 35.10
N ARG A 55 3.87 -5.55 35.50
CA ARG A 55 4.64 -4.76 34.55
C ARG A 55 5.38 -5.78 33.70
N LEU A 56 4.89 -6.03 32.48
CA LEU A 56 5.65 -6.78 31.50
C LEU A 56 6.96 -6.03 31.34
N THR A 57 8.00 -6.58 31.97
CA THR A 57 9.39 -6.18 31.83
C THR A 57 9.62 -5.77 30.37
N GLY A 58 10.18 -4.59 30.12
CA GLY A 58 10.26 -3.91 28.81
C GLY A 58 10.86 -4.69 27.63
N ARG A 59 11.21 -5.96 27.82
CA ARG A 59 11.54 -6.96 26.78
C ARG A 59 10.36 -7.32 25.89
N GLY A 60 9.11 -7.19 26.36
CA GLY A 60 7.92 -7.47 25.54
C GLY A 60 7.63 -6.42 24.46
N PHE A 61 7.91 -5.14 24.76
CA PHE A 61 7.64 -4.04 23.84
C PHE A 61 8.59 -4.04 22.64
N GLY A 62 9.86 -4.40 22.87
CA GLY A 62 10.85 -4.59 21.79
C GLY A 62 10.48 -5.74 20.87
N ALA A 63 10.01 -6.87 21.41
CA ALA A 63 9.56 -8.01 20.61
C ALA A 63 8.31 -7.68 19.78
N ALA A 64 7.36 -6.94 20.35
CA ALA A 64 6.16 -6.48 19.64
C ALA A 64 6.52 -5.55 18.47
N LEU A 65 7.41 -4.56 18.68
CA LEU A 65 7.86 -3.64 17.63
C LEU A 65 8.56 -4.37 16.49
N VAL A 66 9.45 -5.32 16.80
CA VAL A 66 10.15 -6.12 15.78
C VAL A 66 9.16 -6.98 15.00
N ALA A 67 8.19 -7.61 15.68
CA ALA A 67 7.16 -8.40 15.00
C ALA A 67 6.32 -7.53 14.05
N THR A 68 5.89 -6.34 14.48
CA THR A 68 5.13 -5.41 13.62
C THR A 68 5.95 -4.98 12.40
N LEU A 69 7.24 -4.70 12.57
CA LEU A 69 8.13 -4.31 11.48
C LEU A 69 8.28 -5.45 10.46
N LEU A 70 8.48 -6.68 10.93
CA LEU A 70 8.63 -7.87 10.07
C LEU A 70 7.34 -8.17 9.30
N VAL A 71 6.18 -8.06 9.95
CA VAL A 71 4.87 -8.22 9.29
C VAL A 71 4.68 -7.15 8.22
N GLY A 72 5.00 -5.88 8.52
CA GLY A 72 4.93 -4.79 7.55
C GLY A 72 5.84 -5.01 6.33
N LEU A 73 7.07 -5.48 6.57
CA LEU A 73 8.03 -5.84 5.51
C LEU A 73 7.53 -7.01 4.65
N ALA A 74 6.98 -8.05 5.27
CA ALA A 74 6.43 -9.19 4.55
C ALA A 74 5.23 -8.79 3.68
N ILE A 75 4.29 -8.00 4.23
CA ILE A 75 3.14 -7.49 3.48
C ILE A 75 3.61 -6.60 2.32
N GLY A 76 4.55 -5.67 2.58
CA GLY A 76 5.11 -4.80 1.55
C GLY A 76 5.82 -5.57 0.44
N TYR A 77 6.57 -6.62 0.79
CA TYR A 77 7.26 -7.49 -0.17
C TYR A 77 6.27 -8.25 -1.05
N VAL A 78 5.25 -8.88 -0.47
CA VAL A 78 4.19 -9.58 -1.21
C VAL A 78 3.42 -8.60 -2.10
N ALA A 79 3.06 -7.44 -1.55
CA ALA A 79 2.35 -6.39 -2.29
C ALA A 79 3.15 -5.82 -3.47
N ARG A 80 4.49 -5.81 -3.39
CA ARG A 80 5.39 -5.46 -4.49
C ARG A 80 5.49 -6.60 -5.50
N ALA A 81 5.67 -7.83 -5.05
CA ALA A 81 5.76 -9.00 -5.93
C ALA A 81 4.48 -9.18 -6.77
N LEU A 82 3.31 -8.94 -6.18
CA LEU A 82 2.02 -8.96 -6.89
C LEU A 82 1.84 -7.78 -7.85
N ARG A 83 2.62 -6.70 -7.70
CA ARG A 83 2.59 -5.51 -8.57
C ARG A 83 3.63 -5.53 -9.67
N SER A 84 4.59 -6.45 -9.60
CA SER A 84 5.57 -6.69 -10.67
C SER A 84 4.91 -7.41 -11.84
N SER A 85 3.92 -6.77 -12.47
CA SER A 85 3.70 -6.97 -13.89
C SER A 85 4.77 -6.13 -14.57
N ASP A 86 5.86 -6.77 -15.02
CA ASP A 86 6.78 -6.08 -15.94
C ASP A 86 5.91 -5.50 -17.06
N PRO A 87 6.01 -4.18 -17.34
CA PRO A 87 5.31 -3.63 -18.49
C PRO A 87 5.72 -4.49 -19.68
N PRO A 88 4.77 -5.00 -20.49
CA PRO A 88 5.11 -5.87 -21.59
C PRO A 88 6.18 -5.14 -22.37
N GLN A 89 7.40 -5.69 -22.37
CA GLN A 89 8.50 -5.12 -23.12
C GLN A 89 7.94 -4.97 -24.52
N SER A 90 7.79 -3.72 -24.96
CA SER A 90 7.31 -3.41 -26.28
C SER A 90 8.39 -3.94 -27.20
N VAL A 91 8.26 -5.20 -27.61
CA VAL A 91 9.07 -5.80 -28.65
C VAL A 91 8.92 -4.84 -29.81
N GLY A 92 9.99 -4.08 -30.09
CA GLY A 92 9.96 -3.03 -31.08
C GLY A 92 9.51 -3.64 -32.39
N ARG A 93 8.27 -3.38 -32.79
CA ARG A 93 7.75 -3.90 -34.06
C ARG A 93 8.44 -3.11 -35.16
N MET A 94 9.49 -3.69 -35.74
CA MET A 94 10.11 -3.13 -36.93
C MET A 94 9.26 -3.51 -38.14
N VAL A 95 8.67 -2.51 -38.79
CA VAL A 95 7.90 -2.70 -40.04
C VAL A 95 8.76 -2.21 -41.19
N SER A 96 9.03 -3.08 -42.15
CA SER A 96 9.70 -2.75 -43.41
C SER A 96 8.79 -3.12 -44.58
N SER A 97 8.81 -2.32 -45.64
CA SER A 97 8.03 -2.55 -46.85
C SER A 97 8.95 -2.71 -48.05
N ILE A 98 8.72 -3.74 -48.85
CA ILE A 98 9.43 -4.01 -50.09
C ILE A 98 8.43 -3.85 -51.24
N ALA A 99 8.77 -3.05 -52.24
CA ALA A 99 7.94 -2.91 -53.43
C ALA A 99 8.10 -4.14 -54.32
N ALA A 100 6.98 -4.71 -54.77
CA ALA A 100 7.01 -5.78 -55.77
C ALA A 100 7.55 -5.24 -57.11
N PRO A 101 8.27 -6.07 -57.88
CA PRO A 101 8.66 -5.72 -59.24
C PRO A 101 7.46 -5.31 -60.11
N PRO A 102 7.63 -4.40 -61.08
CA PRO A 102 6.54 -4.00 -61.98
C PRO A 102 5.93 -5.20 -62.68
N GLY A 103 4.59 -5.30 -62.67
CA GLY A 103 3.86 -6.38 -63.33
C GLY A 103 3.72 -7.68 -62.54
N VAL A 104 4.27 -7.75 -61.31
CA VAL A 104 4.17 -8.93 -60.45
C VAL A 104 3.20 -8.67 -59.29
N ARG A 105 2.23 -9.58 -59.10
CA ARG A 105 1.30 -9.57 -57.96
C ARG A 105 1.59 -10.74 -57.03
N LEU A 106 1.66 -10.50 -55.73
CA LEU A 106 1.85 -11.57 -54.74
C LEU A 106 0.70 -12.59 -54.83
N ALA A 107 1.05 -13.87 -54.89
CA ALA A 107 0.10 -14.95 -54.66
C ALA A 107 -0.32 -14.94 -53.18
N VAL A 108 -1.60 -15.17 -52.86
CA VAL A 108 -2.12 -15.11 -51.47
C VAL A 108 -2.26 -16.52 -50.87
N GLU A 109 -1.58 -17.52 -51.44
CA GLU A 109 -1.60 -18.90 -50.94
C GLU A 109 -0.55 -19.10 -49.84
N GLN A 110 -0.90 -19.81 -48.76
CA GLN A 110 -0.12 -19.83 -47.51
C GLN A 110 1.09 -20.78 -47.55
N PRO A 111 2.29 -20.35 -47.11
CA PRO A 111 2.79 -18.97 -47.03
C PRO A 111 3.43 -18.55 -48.36
N PRO A 112 3.11 -17.37 -48.91
CA PRO A 112 3.61 -16.94 -50.21
C PRO A 112 4.99 -16.31 -50.14
N LEU A 113 5.64 -16.40 -48.97
CA LEU A 113 6.91 -15.76 -48.68
C LEU A 113 7.72 -16.59 -47.68
N ALA A 114 9.04 -16.61 -47.87
CA ALA A 114 10.00 -17.19 -46.95
C ALA A 114 11.16 -16.20 -46.74
N LEU A 115 11.57 -16.02 -45.49
CA LEU A 115 12.73 -15.21 -45.13
C LEU A 115 13.89 -16.13 -44.78
N SER A 116 15.07 -15.85 -45.30
CA SER A 116 16.28 -16.60 -44.95
C SER A 116 16.61 -16.46 -43.45
N PRO A 117 17.24 -17.47 -42.80
CA PRO A 117 17.59 -17.39 -41.38
C PRO A 117 18.53 -16.23 -41.02
N ASN A 118 19.35 -15.78 -41.97
CA ASN A 118 20.23 -14.60 -41.82
C ASN A 118 19.51 -13.26 -42.12
N GLY A 119 18.28 -13.29 -42.65
CA GLY A 119 17.47 -12.11 -42.94
C GLY A 119 17.89 -11.30 -44.18
N GLU A 120 18.82 -11.81 -44.98
CA GLU A 120 19.34 -11.12 -46.17
C GLU A 120 18.49 -11.34 -47.43
N GLU A 121 17.77 -12.45 -47.49
CA GLU A 121 17.02 -12.85 -48.68
C GLU A 121 15.56 -13.15 -48.33
N LEU A 122 14.65 -12.69 -49.19
CA LEU A 122 13.22 -12.96 -49.10
C LEU A 122 12.75 -13.56 -50.43
N ALA A 123 12.32 -14.82 -50.39
CA ALA A 123 11.66 -15.47 -51.51
C ALA A 123 10.16 -15.19 -51.44
N PHE A 124 9.53 -14.94 -52.58
CA PHE A 124 8.09 -14.72 -52.66
C PHE A 124 7.52 -15.29 -53.95
N ILE A 125 6.29 -15.79 -53.91
CA ILE A 125 5.60 -16.28 -55.10
C ILE A 125 4.77 -15.15 -55.69
N GLY A 126 5.02 -14.82 -56.94
CA GLY A 126 4.34 -13.77 -57.67
C GLY A 126 3.76 -14.27 -58.99
N ASN A 127 2.60 -13.73 -59.38
CA ASN A 127 2.02 -13.95 -60.70
C ASN A 127 2.32 -12.73 -61.58
N ASP A 128 2.80 -12.97 -62.80
CA ASP A 128 2.99 -11.92 -63.80
C ASP A 128 1.65 -11.49 -64.45
N ALA A 129 1.72 -10.57 -65.41
CA ALA A 129 0.54 -10.10 -66.15
C ALA A 129 -0.15 -11.20 -66.98
N GLU A 130 0.55 -12.32 -67.24
CA GLU A 130 0.09 -13.46 -68.02
C GLU A 130 -0.49 -14.58 -67.13
N GLY A 131 -0.43 -14.41 -65.80
CA GLY A 131 -0.92 -15.37 -64.82
C GLY A 131 0.02 -16.54 -64.56
N MET A 132 1.27 -16.48 -65.04
CA MET A 132 2.28 -17.49 -64.74
C MET A 132 2.94 -17.19 -63.39
N SER A 133 3.11 -18.24 -62.58
CA SER A 133 3.74 -18.12 -61.26
C SER A 133 5.26 -18.18 -61.39
N HIS A 134 5.93 -17.22 -60.76
CA HIS A 134 7.39 -17.14 -60.64
C HIS A 134 7.78 -17.24 -59.17
N VAL A 135 8.94 -17.86 -58.92
CA VAL A 135 9.56 -18.04 -57.59
C VAL A 135 10.78 -17.13 -57.48
#